data_AF-A0A6B2T387-F1
#
_entry.id   AF-A0A6B2T387-F1
#
_cell.length_a   1.000
_cell.length_b   1.000
_cell.length_c   1.000
_cell.angle_alpha   90.00
_cell.angle_beta   90.00
_cell.angle_gamma   90.00
#
_symmetry.space_group_name_H-M   'P 1'
#
loop_
_entity.id
_entity.type
_entity.pdbx_description
1 polymer ?
#
loop_
_entity_poly.entity_id
_entity_poly.type
_entity_poly.pdbx_seq_one_letter_code
_entity_poly.pdbx_strand_id
1 'polypeptide(L)' 'QARVLGARLTFRNVRPAGAAPDVPSEGAVAVLWLPEHAPTNTGSYPVLKLPDNL' A
#
# COMPACT_ATOMS: atom_id res chain seq x y z
N GLN A 1 -18.80 -5.98 19.33
CA GLN A 1 -18.29 -4.98 18.38
C GLN A 1 -16.81 -4.77 18.67
N ALA A 2 -15.91 -4.99 17.70
CA ALA A 2 -14.48 -4.75 17.85
C ALA A 2 -14.00 -3.82 16.75
N ARG A 3 -13.41 -2.68 17.10
CA ARG A 3 -12.76 -1.77 16.15
C ARG A 3 -11.29 -2.17 16.04
N VAL A 4 -10.85 -2.65 14.89
CA VAL A 4 -9.42 -2.86 14.64
C VAL A 4 -8.84 -1.57 14.08
N LEU A 5 -8.36 -0.71 14.98
CA LEU A 5 -7.54 0.45 14.65
C LEU A 5 -6.08 0.00 14.70
N GLY A 6 -5.47 -0.32 13.56
CA GLY A 6 -4.05 -0.69 13.58
C GLY A 6 -3.36 -1.12 12.29
N ALA A 7 -4.07 -1.30 11.16
CA ALA A 7 -3.37 -1.61 9.92
C ALA A 7 -2.43 -0.46 9.53
N ARG A 8 -1.17 -0.78 9.21
CA ARG A 8 -0.16 0.20 8.82
C ARG A 8 0.36 -0.12 7.43
N LEU A 9 0.26 0.86 6.53
CA LEU A 9 0.86 0.80 5.20
C LEU A 9 2.02 1.80 5.12
N THR A 10 3.19 1.34 4.71
CA THR A 10 4.37 2.19 4.50
C THR A 10 4.91 2.02 3.09
N PHE A 11 5.42 3.12 2.53
CA PHE A 11 6.08 3.13 1.23
C PHE A 11 7.54 3.53 1.38
N ARG A 12 8.42 2.89 0.62
CA ARG A 12 9.81 3.25 0.50
C ARG A 12 10.23 3.26 -0.95
N ASN A 13 10.72 4.39 -1.43
CA ASN A 13 11.33 4.48 -2.75
C ASN A 13 12.59 3.60 -2.83
N VAL A 14 12.72 2.85 -3.91
CA VAL A 14 13.87 2.00 -4.20
C VAL A 14 14.81 2.77 -5.12
N ARG A 15 16.07 2.82 -4.72
CA ARG A 15 17.17 3.34 -5.53
C ARG A 15 18.20 2.23 -5.77
N PRO A 16 18.85 2.20 -6.94
CA PRO A 16 20.03 1.38 -7.15
C PRO A 16 21.09 1.63 -6.07
N ALA A 17 21.81 0.58 -5.67
CA ALA A 17 22.89 0.72 -4.71
C ALA A 17 23.98 1.66 -5.26
N GLY A 18 24.37 2.66 -4.48
CA GLY A 18 25.36 3.66 -4.90
C GLY A 18 24.81 4.80 -5.76
N ALA A 19 23.51 4.86 -6.03
CA ALA A 19 22.92 6.00 -6.73
C ALA A 19 23.06 7.29 -5.92
N ALA A 20 23.42 8.38 -6.59
CA ALA A 20 23.53 9.69 -5.97
C ALA A 20 22.15 10.21 -5.49
N PRO A 21 22.10 11.10 -4.47
CA PRO A 21 20.83 11.50 -3.84
C PRO A 21 19.83 12.19 -4.78
N ASP A 22 20.34 12.85 -5.82
CA ASP A 22 19.61 13.57 -6.86
C ASP A 22 19.04 12.66 -7.95
N VAL A 23 19.50 11.41 -8.02
CA VAL A 23 18.97 10.42 -8.97
C VAL A 23 17.55 10.01 -8.55
N PRO A 24 16.55 10.13 -9.46
CA PRO A 24 15.19 9.68 -9.20
C PRO A 24 15.14 8.20 -8.82
N SER A 25 14.16 7.83 -8.01
CA SER A 25 13.94 6.44 -7.64
C SER A 25 13.31 5.68 -8.81
N GLU A 26 13.79 4.47 -9.08
CA GLU A 26 13.31 3.62 -10.18
C GLU A 26 12.00 2.90 -9.82
N GLY A 27 11.65 2.85 -8.54
CA GLY A 27 10.41 2.26 -8.07
C GLY A 27 10.15 2.48 -6.59
N ALA A 28 9.18 1.75 -6.05
CA ALA A 28 8.84 1.79 -4.63
C ALA A 28 8.42 0.41 -4.12
N VAL A 29 8.68 0.17 -2.84
CA VAL A 29 8.21 -1.00 -2.07
C VAL A 29 7.11 -0.53 -1.13
N ALA A 30 5.99 -1.25 -1.14
CA ALA A 30 4.90 -1.10 -0.18
C ALA A 30 4.93 -2.25 0.82
N VAL A 31 4.87 -1.93 2.12
CA VAL A 31 4.75 -2.91 3.20
C VAL A 31 3.46 -2.68 3.94
N LEU A 32 2.60 -3.70 3.94
CA LEU A 32 1.35 -3.72 4.69
C LEU A 32 1.55 -4.60 5.94
N TRP A 33 1.49 -3.97 7.12
CA TRP A 33 1.40 -4.68 8.38
C TRP A 33 -0.06 -4.80 8.80
N LEU A 34 -0.48 -6.05 9.00
CA LEU A 34 -1.79 -6.40 9.51
C LEU A 34 -1.63 -6.93 10.94
N PRO A 35 -2.42 -6.44 11.91
CA PRO A 35 -2.45 -7.04 13.23
C PRO A 35 -2.98 -8.48 13.15
N GLU A 36 -2.69 -9.29 14.17
CA GLU A 36 -3.08 -10.70 14.20
C GLU A 36 -4.61 -10.91 14.17
N HIS A 37 -5.37 -10.02 14.81
CA HIS A 37 -6.83 -9.94 14.70
C HIS A 37 -7.28 -9.01 13.58
N ALA A 38 -6.45 -8.75 12.57
CA ALA A 38 -6.88 -7.99 11.39
C ALA A 38 -8.18 -8.60 10.88
N PRO A 39 -9.21 -7.79 10.61
CA PRO A 39 -10.44 -8.31 10.07
C PRO A 39 -10.11 -8.99 8.75
N THR A 40 -10.14 -10.33 8.72
CA THR A 40 -9.89 -11.14 7.52
C THR A 40 -11.05 -11.05 6.52
N ASN A 41 -12.13 -10.37 6.92
CA ASN A 41 -13.23 -10.01 6.06
C ASN A 41 -13.16 -8.50 5.75
N THR A 42 -12.25 -8.10 4.86
CA THR A 42 -12.48 -6.91 4.05
C THR A 42 -13.72 -7.23 3.20
N GLY A 43 -14.91 -6.85 3.68
CA GLY A 43 -16.08 -6.74 2.81
C GLY A 43 -15.62 -6.03 1.53
N SER A 44 -15.78 -6.72 0.40
CA SER A 44 -15.40 -6.34 -0.96
C SER A 44 -14.91 -4.90 -1.10
N TYR A 45 -13.64 -4.70 -1.46
CA TYR A 45 -13.14 -3.41 -1.94
C TYR A 45 -14.14 -2.84 -2.95
N PRO A 46 -14.53 -1.55 -2.89
CA PRO A 46 -15.30 -0.97 -3.98
C PRO A 46 -14.45 -1.08 -5.24
N VAL A 47 -14.87 -1.93 -6.17
CA VAL A 47 -14.34 -1.91 -7.53
C VAL A 47 -14.70 -0.54 -8.07
N LEU A 48 -13.70 0.31 -8.23
CA LEU A 48 -13.86 1.61 -8.86
C LEU A 48 -14.26 1.32 -10.32
N LYS A 49 -15.56 1.41 -10.64
CA LYS A 49 -16.02 1.33 -12.01
C LYS A 49 -15.62 2.62 -12.70
N LEU A 50 -14.58 2.56 -13.54
CA LEU A 50 -14.32 3.61 -14.50
C LEU A 50 -15.52 3.69 -15.47
N PRO A 51 -15.99 4.88 -15.84
CA PRO A 51 -17.08 5.02 -16.82
C PRO A 51 -16.65 4.43 -18.17
N ASP A 52 -17.56 3.69 -18.81
CA ASP A 52 -17.34 2.91 -20.05
C ASP A 52 -17.13 3.78 -21.32
N ASN A 53 -16.83 5.07 -21.17
CA ASN A 53 -16.81 6.05 -22.25
C ASN A 53 -15.55 6.92 -22.27
N LEU A 54 -14.39 6.24 -22.21
CA LEU A 54 -13.12 6.75 -22.75
C LEU A 54 -12.84 6.13 -24.13
#